data_AF-A0A388NPY7-F1
#
_entry.id   AF-A0A388NPY7-F1
#
_cell.length_a   1.000
_cell.length_b   1.000
_cell.length_c   1.000
_cell.angle_alpha   90.00
_cell.angle_beta   90.00
_cell.angle_gamma   90.00
#
_symmetry.space_group_name_H-M   'P 1'
#
loop_
_entity.id
_entity.type
_entity.pdbx_description
1 polymer ?
#
loop_
_entity_poly.entity_id
_entity_poly.type
_entity_poly.pdbx_seq_one_letter_code
_entity_poly.pdbx_strand_id
1 'polypeptide(L)' 'MDKPTIILATSNGIGMGHLTRASAIAAELKSVANPIIISMASGVVEVPKIAGVRFEYVPGRDRNGWVVLLG' A
#
# COMPACT_ATOMS: atom_id res chain seq x y z
N MET A 1 20.15 -12.72 -6.83
CA MET A 1 19.98 -11.57 -5.92
C MET A 1 18.50 -11.45 -5.66
N ASP A 2 18.08 -11.48 -4.40
CA ASP A 2 16.65 -11.35 -4.07
C ASP A 2 16.12 -9.99 -4.50
N LYS A 3 14.86 -9.97 -4.97
CA LYS A 3 14.21 -8.73 -5.39
C LYS A 3 14.07 -7.78 -4.20
N PRO A 4 14.41 -6.49 -4.34
CA PRO A 4 14.27 -5.52 -3.26
C PRO A 4 12.79 -5.34 -2.86
N THR A 5 12.54 -5.07 -1.58
CA THR A 5 11.22 -4.67 -1.08
C THR A 5 11.06 -3.17 -1.22
N ILE A 6 9.95 -2.72 -1.82
CA ILE A 6 9.62 -1.29 -1.98
C ILE A 6 8.31 -1.00 -1.27
N ILE A 7 8.32 -0.01 -0.39
CA ILE A 7 7.12 0.43 0.34
C ILE A 7 6.55 1.68 -0.33
N LEU A 8 5.28 1.60 -0.73
CA LEU A 8 4.50 2.70 -1.30
C LEU A 8 3.53 3.21 -0.25
N ALA A 9 3.86 4.32 0.40
CA ALA A 9 3.07 4.91 1.46
C ALA A 9 2.11 5.98 0.91
N THR A 10 0.82 5.85 1.23
CA THR A 10 -0.19 6.85 0.86
C THR A 10 -1.22 7.05 1.96
N SER A 11 -1.47 8.31 2.36
CA SER A 11 -2.44 8.66 3.39
C SER A 11 -3.91 8.47 2.97
N ASN A 12 -4.13 8.20 1.67
CA ASN A 12 -5.40 8.34 0.96
C ASN A 12 -5.96 9.77 1.05
N GLY A 13 -5.93 10.46 -0.10
CA GLY A 13 -6.58 11.76 -0.25
C GLY A 13 -8.10 11.63 -0.38
N ILE A 14 -8.79 12.72 -0.76
CA ILE A 14 -10.22 12.67 -1.10
C ILE A 14 -10.38 11.83 -2.38
N GLY A 15 -11.11 10.71 -2.30
CA GLY A 15 -11.32 9.76 -3.40
C GLY A 15 -10.24 8.67 -3.52
N MET A 16 -10.37 7.78 -4.51
CA MET A 16 -9.48 6.61 -4.69
C MET A 16 -8.27 6.86 -5.62
N GLY A 17 -8.12 8.06 -6.19
CA GLY A 17 -7.12 8.31 -7.26
C GLY A 17 -5.66 8.08 -6.86
N HIS A 18 -5.27 8.46 -5.63
CA HIS A 18 -3.91 8.22 -5.14
C HIS A 18 -3.62 6.74 -4.93
N LEU A 19 -4.59 6.00 -4.36
CA LEU A 19 -4.48 4.56 -4.14
C LEU A 19 -4.43 3.79 -5.47
N THR A 20 -5.26 4.18 -6.44
CA THR A 20 -5.25 3.61 -7.79
C THR A 20 -3.90 3.80 -8.47
N ARG A 21 -3.33 5.01 -8.40
CA ARG A 21 -2.00 5.28 -8.96
C ARG A 21 -0.91 4.46 -8.27
N ALA A 22 -0.90 4.41 -6.94
CA ALA A 22 0.06 3.59 -6.20
C ALA A 22 -0.06 2.10 -6.55
N SER A 23 -1.30 1.60 -6.72
CA SER A 23 -1.57 0.21 -7.12
C SER A 23 -1.08 -0.10 -8.53
N ALA A 24 -1.24 0.82 -9.49
CA ALA A 24 -0.73 0.65 -10.84
C ALA A 24 0.80 0.62 -10.87
N ILE A 25 1.48 1.52 -10.14
CA ILE A 25 2.94 1.54 -10.03
C ILE A 25 3.44 0.25 -9.37
N ALA A 26 2.79 -0.19 -8.29
CA ALA A 26 3.14 -1.42 -7.62
C ALA A 26 2.95 -2.66 -8.51
N ALA A 27 1.92 -2.66 -9.37
CA ALA A 27 1.69 -3.76 -10.29
C ALA A 27 2.86 -3.94 -11.27
N GLU A 28 3.37 -2.83 -11.81
CA GLU A 28 4.51 -2.83 -12.74
C GLU A 28 5.82 -3.25 -12.07
N LEU A 29 6.02 -2.83 -10.81
CA LEU A 29 7.23 -3.13 -10.05
C LEU A 29 7.39 -4.62 -9.69
N LYS A 30 6.35 -5.45 -9.80
CA LYS A 30 6.42 -6.90 -9.45
C LYS A 30 7.48 -7.67 -10.23
N SER A 31 7.82 -7.22 -11.44
CA SER A 31 8.86 -7.83 -12.26
C SER A 31 10.25 -7.67 -11.64
N VAL A 32 10.51 -6.57 -10.94
CA VAL A 32 11.84 -6.17 -10.44
C VAL A 32 11.94 -6.02 -8.91
N ALA A 33 10.82 -6.01 -8.19
CA ALA A 33 10.74 -5.76 -6.74
C ALA A 33 9.59 -6.53 -6.07
N ASN A 34 9.55 -6.49 -4.74
CA ASN A 34 8.47 -6.99 -3.89
C ASN A 34 7.67 -5.82 -3.28
N PRO A 35 6.82 -5.13 -4.06
CA PRO A 35 6.13 -3.94 -3.61
C PRO A 35 5.08 -4.24 -2.53
N ILE A 36 4.95 -3.32 -1.56
CA ILE A 36 3.93 -3.31 -0.51
C ILE A 36 3.31 -1.92 -0.47
N ILE A 37 1.98 -1.83 -0.51
CA ILE A 37 1.25 -0.57 -0.33
C ILE A 37 0.86 -0.43 1.12
N ILE A 38 1.25 0.67 1.78
CA ILE A 38 0.75 0.99 3.12
C ILE A 38 -0.18 2.19 3.03
N SER A 39 -1.36 2.08 3.64
CA SER A 39 -2.33 3.17 3.52
C SER A 39 -3.31 3.32 4.68
N MET A 40 -3.74 4.55 4.91
CA MET A 40 -4.67 4.91 5.98
C MET A 40 -6.15 4.97 5.58
N ALA A 41 -6.55 4.86 4.30
CA ALA A 41 -7.99 4.72 4.01
C ALA A 41 -8.45 3.28 3.83
N SER A 42 -9.69 3.10 4.25
CA SER A 42 -10.44 1.85 4.25
C SER A 42 -10.52 1.19 2.87
N GLY A 43 -10.46 1.97 1.78
CA GLY A 43 -10.45 1.45 0.41
C GLY A 43 -9.20 0.66 0.01
N VAL A 44 -8.16 0.63 0.85
CA VAL A 44 -6.93 -0.16 0.62
C VAL A 44 -7.18 -1.66 0.48
N VAL A 45 -8.35 -2.16 0.87
CA VAL A 45 -8.72 -3.57 0.75
C VAL A 45 -9.10 -3.96 -0.69
N GLU A 46 -9.64 -3.02 -1.49
CA GLU A 46 -10.21 -3.36 -2.79
C GLU A 46 -9.23 -3.17 -3.95
N VAL A 47 -8.56 -2.02 -4.02
CA VAL A 47 -7.76 -1.64 -5.20
C VAL A 47 -6.44 -2.43 -5.32
N PRO A 48 -5.62 -2.56 -4.26
CA PRO A 48 -4.41 -3.41 -4.29
C PRO A 48 -4.71 -4.90 -4.48
N LYS A 49 -5.87 -5.38 -3.98
CA LYS A 49 -6.30 -6.77 -4.15
C LYS A 49 -6.60 -7.09 -5.61
N ILE A 50 -7.28 -6.18 -6.32
CA ILE A 50 -7.49 -6.29 -7.78
C ILE A 50 -6.16 -6.24 -8.53
N ALA A 51 -5.23 -5.37 -8.11
CA ALA A 51 -3.91 -5.26 -8.71
C ALA A 51 -2.97 -6.44 -8.38
N GLY A 52 -3.36 -7.34 -7.47
CA GLY A 52 -2.52 -8.44 -7.00
C GLY A 52 -1.24 -7.98 -6.32
N VAL A 53 -1.35 -6.95 -5.47
CA VAL A 53 -0.23 -6.31 -4.75
C VAL A 53 -0.46 -6.45 -3.24
N ARG A 54 0.61 -6.71 -2.48
CA ARG A 54 0.54 -6.76 -1.01
C ARG A 54 0.17 -5.39 -0.45
N PHE A 55 -0.68 -5.35 0.56
CA PHE A 55 -1.06 -4.09 1.19
C PHE A 55 -1.23 -4.24 2.71
N GLU A 56 -1.01 -3.13 3.42
CA GLU A 56 -1.26 -3.01 4.85
C GLU A 56 -2.11 -1.77 5.13
N TYR A 57 -3.17 -1.95 5.91
CA TYR A 57 -3.98 -0.85 6.42
C TYR A 57 -3.35 -0.31 7.70
N VAL A 58 -3.06 1.00 7.71
CA VAL A 58 -2.48 1.69 8.87
C VAL A 58 -3.54 2.65 9.44
N PRO A 59 -4.14 2.35 10.60
CA PRO A 59 -5.07 3.29 11.22
C PRO A 59 -4.33 4.58 11.62
N GLY A 60 -4.94 5.73 11.36
CA GLY A 60 -4.40 7.02 11.78
C GLY A 60 -4.43 7.20 13.29
N ARG A 61 -3.59 8.11 13.81
CA ARG A 61 -3.45 8.45 15.25
C ARG A 61 -4.78 8.72 15.94
N ASP A 62 -5.73 9.30 15.21
CA ASP A 62 -7.04 9.71 15.71
C ASP A 62 -8.01 8.51 15.88
N ARG A 63 -7.60 7.30 15.48
CA ARG A 63 -8.40 6.06 15.49
C ARG A 63 -7.81 4.93 16.35
N ASN A 64 -6.99 5.24 17.37
CA ASN A 64 -6.42 4.31 18.37
C ASN A 64 -5.29 3.36 17.90
N GLY A 65 -4.08 3.87 17.61
CA GLY A 65 -2.87 3.04 17.70
C GLY A 65 -1.67 3.49 16.85
N TRP A 66 -0.46 3.13 17.29
CA TRP A 66 0.78 3.18 16.51
C TRP A 66 1.02 1.80 15.87
N VAL A 67 1.50 1.75 14.63
CA VAL A 67 1.92 0.49 13.97
C VAL A 67 3.44 0.36 13.99
N VAL A 68 3.92 -0.77 14.52
CA VAL A 68 5.30 -1.26 14.39
C VAL A 68 5.36 -2.14 13.15
N LEU A 69 6.22 -1.79 12.18
CA LEU A 69 6.54 -2.65 11.04
C LEU A 69 7.41 -3.81 11.56
N LEU A 70 6.86 -5.01 11.70
CA LEU A 70 7.66 -6.22 11.92
C LEU A 70 8.13 -6.72 10.56
N GLY A 71 9.45 -6.74 10.38
CA GLY A 71 10.15 -7.20 9.17
C GLY A 71 10.19 -8.71 9.05
#